data_AF-A0A2V8BET9-F1
#
_entry.id   AF-A0A2V8BET9-F1
#
_cell.length_a   1.000
_cell.length_b   1.000
_cell.length_c   1.000
_cell.angle_alpha   90.00
_cell.angle_beta   90.00
_cell.angle_gamma   90.00
#
_symmetry.space_group_name_H-M   'P 1'
#
loop_
_entity.id
_entity.type
_entity.pdbx_description
1 polymer ?
#
loop_
_entity_poly.entity_id
_entity_poly.type
_entity_poly.pdbx_seq_one_letter_code
_entity_poly.pdbx_strand_id
1 'polypeptide(L)'
;MRASISRIVVLFVLLSGSITLPVVSGFSRTLSGFSRTATTAPQSTSGLSADRLQRIDRALQQYVDENRLAGAVALVLRDGQTVYERAFGWSDKEAGRRMTTDTIFRIASQTKAITSAAILSLVEEGKIGINEPVSRHIPAYAHTTVAARNEGEMKVVPAKRPVTIRDLLTHTAGISYGTGPDVAALYEAKGLGPAAGFGWFTADKNEPICDTMERLATLPFASQPGEAWVYGYNT
;
A
#
# COMPACT_ATOMS: atom_id res chain seq x y z
N MET A 1 28.75 5.95 -21.57
CA MET A 1 27.35 6.39 -21.78
C MET A 1 26.57 6.15 -20.49
N ARG A 2 26.24 7.21 -19.73
CA ARG A 2 25.40 7.09 -18.52
C ARG A 2 23.95 7.18 -18.95
N ALA A 3 23.20 6.10 -18.77
CA ALA A 3 21.75 6.12 -18.95
C ALA A 3 21.13 6.97 -17.83
N SER A 4 20.62 8.16 -18.19
CA SER A 4 19.79 8.97 -17.30
C SER A 4 18.41 8.31 -17.23
N ILE A 5 18.15 7.59 -16.14
CA ILE A 5 16.82 7.04 -15.86
C ILE A 5 16.00 8.19 -15.27
N SER A 6 15.26 8.90 -16.13
CA SER A 6 14.23 9.87 -15.73
C SER A 6 13.11 9.12 -15.01
N ARG A 7 13.18 9.02 -13.69
CA ARG A 7 12.10 8.43 -12.87
C ARG A 7 10.95 9.43 -12.77
N ILE A 8 9.93 9.24 -13.59
CA ILE A 8 8.63 9.89 -13.42
C ILE A 8 7.83 9.04 -12.43
N VAL A 9 7.62 9.55 -11.22
CA VAL A 9 6.67 8.97 -10.26
C VAL A 9 5.41 9.82 -10.33
N VAL A 10 4.29 9.22 -10.76
CA VAL A 10 2.98 9.89 -10.85
C VAL A 10 1.90 8.97 -10.27
N LEU A 11 1.02 9.62 -9.50
CA LEU A 11 -0.33 9.23 -9.07
C LEU A 11 -0.48 8.67 -7.64
N PHE A 12 -0.99 9.53 -6.77
CA PHE A 12 -1.72 9.14 -5.56
C PHE A 12 -3.17 9.57 -5.75
N VAL A 13 -4.07 8.62 -6.01
CA VAL A 13 -5.52 8.83 -5.91
C VAL A 13 -5.99 7.91 -4.80
N LEU A 14 -6.36 8.49 -3.67
CA LEU A 14 -6.93 7.77 -2.54
C LEU A 14 -8.31 8.35 -2.26
N LEU A 15 -9.33 7.49 -2.39
CA LEU A 15 -10.68 7.78 -1.93
C LEU A 15 -10.68 7.66 -0.40
N SER A 16 -10.68 8.79 0.30
CA SER A 16 -10.84 8.81 1.76
C SER A 16 -12.32 8.72 2.13
N GLY A 17 -12.69 7.63 2.81
CA GLY A 17 -13.90 7.58 3.64
C GLY A 17 -13.60 8.17 5.02
N SER A 18 -14.47 9.05 5.49
CA SER A 18 -14.32 9.85 6.71
C SER A 18 -14.45 9.01 7.98
N ILE A 19 -13.48 9.11 8.91
CA ILE A 19 -13.65 8.73 10.32
C ILE A 19 -12.94 9.78 11.19
N THR A 20 -13.69 10.30 12.15
CA THR A 20 -13.29 11.34 13.12
C THR A 20 -12.57 10.69 14.32
N LEU A 21 -11.43 11.26 14.75
CA LEU A 21 -10.84 10.99 16.07
C LEU A 21 -10.32 12.30 16.69
N PRO A 22 -10.33 12.44 18.04
CA PRO A 22 -10.05 13.69 18.73
C PRO A 22 -8.55 13.99 18.83
N VAL A 23 -8.24 15.29 18.80
CA VAL A 23 -6.89 15.88 18.89
C VAL A 23 -6.42 15.90 20.34
N VAL A 24 -5.17 15.49 20.59
CA VAL A 24 -4.42 15.83 21.81
C VAL A 24 -3.27 16.76 21.41
N SER A 25 -3.27 17.96 21.98
CA SER A 25 -2.26 18.99 21.77
C SER A 25 -1.01 18.78 22.63
N GLY A 26 0.15 19.14 22.08
CA GLY A 26 1.31 19.56 22.88
C GLY A 26 2.65 19.11 22.33
N PHE A 27 3.39 20.02 21.69
CA PHE A 27 4.64 20.58 22.21
C PHE A 27 5.23 21.57 21.20
N SER A 28 5.50 22.79 21.66
CA SER A 28 6.18 23.84 20.89
C SER A 28 7.69 23.71 21.07
N ARG A 29 8.45 23.76 19.97
CA ARG A 29 9.88 24.07 19.98
C ARG A 29 10.20 25.06 18.88
N THR A 30 10.66 26.23 19.30
CA THR A 30 11.24 27.29 18.49
C THR A 30 12.57 26.82 17.90
N LEU A 31 12.71 26.90 16.57
CA LEU A 31 14.00 26.89 15.90
C LEU A 31 14.18 28.21 15.16
N SER A 32 15.16 28.99 15.60
CA SER A 32 15.59 30.23 15.00
C SER A 32 16.27 29.99 13.65
N GLY A 33 15.72 30.62 12.61
CA GLY A 33 16.45 31.43 11.63
C GLY A 33 17.57 30.80 10.81
N PHE A 34 17.23 30.33 9.60
CA PHE A 34 18.10 30.52 8.44
C PHE A 34 17.35 31.37 7.41
N SER A 35 17.66 32.67 7.40
CA SER A 35 17.21 33.58 6.34
C SER A 35 18.11 33.36 5.13
N ARG A 36 17.60 32.66 4.12
CA ARG A 36 18.22 32.56 2.81
C ARG A 36 17.38 33.44 1.88
N THR A 37 17.90 34.63 1.58
CA THR A 37 17.34 35.48 0.53
C THR A 37 17.28 34.68 -0.76
N ALA A 38 16.07 34.28 -1.14
CA ALA A 38 15.81 33.63 -2.42
C ALA A 38 15.93 34.69 -3.52
N THR A 39 17.07 34.71 -4.19
CA THR A 39 17.21 35.39 -5.47
C THR A 39 16.23 34.74 -6.45
N THR A 40 15.23 35.49 -6.87
CA THR A 40 14.26 35.11 -7.90
C THR A 40 14.99 34.90 -9.23
N ALA A 41 15.29 33.65 -9.57
CA ALA A 41 15.74 33.27 -10.91
C ALA A 41 14.51 33.02 -11.82
N PRO A 42 14.53 33.46 -13.08
CA PRO A 42 13.40 33.33 -14.00
C PRO A 42 13.20 31.88 -14.49
N GLN A 43 11.92 31.57 -14.68
CA GLN A 43 11.24 30.39 -15.22
C GLN A 43 12.05 29.22 -15.86
N SER A 44 11.73 28.03 -15.34
CA SER A 44 11.60 26.71 -15.97
C SER A 44 12.82 26.04 -16.65
N THR A 45 13.54 25.21 -15.89
CA THR A 45 14.49 24.20 -16.41
C THR A 45 14.01 22.76 -16.23
N SER A 46 12.75 22.53 -15.84
CA SER A 46 12.22 21.17 -15.63
C SER A 46 12.16 20.31 -16.90
N GLY A 47 12.45 20.87 -18.09
CA GLY A 47 12.37 20.15 -19.37
C GLY A 47 11.00 19.55 -19.67
N LEU A 48 9.96 19.95 -18.93
CA LEU A 48 8.57 19.56 -19.11
C LEU A 48 7.80 20.75 -19.67
N SER A 49 6.87 20.47 -20.58
CA SER A 49 6.02 21.50 -21.17
C SER A 49 5.01 22.01 -20.15
N ALA A 50 4.97 23.32 -19.93
CA ALA A 50 3.99 23.97 -19.07
C ALA A 50 2.55 23.64 -19.51
N ASP A 51 2.28 23.66 -20.82
CA ASP A 51 0.96 23.29 -21.37
C ASP A 51 0.56 21.86 -21.04
N ARG A 52 1.52 20.92 -20.98
CA ARG A 52 1.26 19.54 -20.58
C ARG A 52 1.00 19.43 -19.08
N LEU A 53 1.72 20.17 -18.24
CA LEU A 53 1.44 20.21 -16.80
C LEU A 53 0.06 20.80 -16.50
N GLN A 54 -0.36 21.84 -17.23
CA GLN A 54 -1.71 22.39 -17.10
C GLN A 54 -2.83 21.43 -17.51
N ARG A 55 -2.53 20.36 -18.27
CA ARG A 55 -3.53 19.30 -18.53
C ARG A 55 -3.86 18.53 -17.26
N ILE A 56 -2.92 18.41 -16.32
CA ILE A 56 -3.15 17.79 -15.01
C ILE A 56 -4.15 18.63 -14.21
N ASP A 57 -3.96 19.95 -14.17
CA ASP A 57 -4.90 20.87 -13.51
C ASP A 57 -6.32 20.68 -14.04
N ARG A 58 -6.49 20.77 -15.36
CA ARG A 58 -7.80 20.67 -16.00
C ARG A 58 -8.46 19.32 -15.72
N ALA A 59 -7.71 18.22 -15.83
CA ALA A 59 -8.25 16.89 -15.59
C ALA A 59 -8.68 16.68 -14.13
N LEU A 60 -7.84 17.07 -13.16
CA LEU A 60 -8.16 16.88 -11.74
C LEU A 60 -9.28 17.82 -11.27
N GLN A 61 -9.28 19.07 -11.73
CA GLN A 61 -10.36 20.01 -11.44
C GLN A 61 -11.69 19.52 -12.05
N GLN A 62 -11.67 19.04 -13.31
CA GLN A 62 -12.85 18.46 -13.94
C GLN A 62 -13.40 17.26 -13.13
N TYR A 63 -12.54 16.38 -12.60
CA TYR A 63 -13.01 15.27 -11.75
C TYR A 63 -13.63 15.74 -10.44
N VAL A 64 -13.16 16.86 -9.87
CA VAL A 64 -13.78 17.47 -8.69
C VAL A 64 -15.13 18.09 -9.05
N ASP A 65 -15.19 18.86 -10.14
CA ASP A 65 -16.40 19.54 -10.61
C ASP A 65 -17.51 18.54 -11.00
N GLU A 66 -17.13 17.42 -11.62
CA GLU A 66 -18.01 16.29 -11.96
C GLU A 66 -18.38 15.41 -10.75
N ASN A 67 -17.92 15.75 -9.54
CA ASN A 67 -18.09 14.95 -8.31
C ASN A 67 -17.56 13.51 -8.40
N ARG A 68 -16.60 13.25 -9.29
CA ARG A 68 -15.91 11.95 -9.42
C ARG A 68 -14.82 11.76 -8.36
N LEU A 69 -14.28 12.87 -7.84
CA LEU A 69 -13.37 12.90 -6.70
C LEU A 69 -13.84 13.95 -5.69
N ALA A 70 -13.60 13.72 -4.40
CA ALA A 70 -13.79 14.75 -3.38
C ALA A 70 -12.70 15.83 -3.47
N GLY A 71 -11.46 15.38 -3.60
CA GLY A 71 -10.27 16.19 -3.81
C GLY A 71 -9.08 15.33 -4.20
N ALA A 72 -7.98 15.96 -4.57
CA ALA A 72 -6.75 15.28 -4.97
C ALA A 72 -5.53 16.15 -4.68
N VAL A 73 -4.38 15.50 -4.48
CA VAL A 73 -3.06 16.15 -4.51
C VAL A 73 -2.24 15.44 -5.58
N ALA A 74 -1.58 16.22 -6.44
CA ALA A 74 -0.70 15.70 -7.45
C ALA A 74 0.68 16.34 -7.35
N LEU A 75 1.70 15.48 -7.25
CA LEU A 75 3.11 15.82 -7.18
C LEU A 75 3.84 15.17 -8.37
N VAL A 76 4.68 15.94 -9.05
CA VAL A 76 5.61 15.43 -10.06
C VAL A 76 7.01 15.86 -9.64
N LEU A 77 7.87 14.86 -9.46
CA LEU A 77 9.30 15.04 -9.23
C LEU A 77 10.06 14.74 -10.53
N ARG A 78 11.07 15.54 -10.82
CA ARG A 78 12.05 15.26 -11.88
C ARG A 78 13.43 15.67 -11.41
N ASP A 79 14.40 14.78 -11.57
CA ASP A 79 15.80 15.02 -11.18
C ASP A 79 15.93 15.50 -9.71
N GLY A 80 15.09 14.92 -8.83
CA GLY A 80 15.02 15.26 -7.41
C GLY A 80 14.36 16.60 -7.09
N GLN A 81 13.82 17.31 -8.08
CA GLN A 81 13.15 18.60 -7.91
C GLN A 81 11.64 18.47 -8.11
N THR A 82 10.87 19.18 -7.29
CA THR A 82 9.43 19.36 -7.52
C THR A 82 9.21 20.26 -8.71
N VAL A 83 8.61 19.71 -9.76
CA VAL A 83 8.31 20.43 -11.01
C VAL A 83 6.82 20.72 -11.18
N TYR A 84 5.99 20.10 -10.34
CA TYR A 84 4.56 20.37 -10.23
C TYR A 84 4.06 19.82 -8.88
N GLU A 85 3.31 20.63 -8.13
CA GLU A 85 2.65 20.20 -6.89
C GLU A 85 1.39 21.04 -6.66
N ARG A 86 0.21 20.40 -6.67
CA ARG A 86 -1.08 21.09 -6.52
C ARG A 86 -2.12 20.24 -5.82
N ALA A 87 -3.02 20.92 -5.10
CA ALA A 87 -4.19 20.37 -4.43
C ALA A 87 -5.48 20.86 -5.10
N PHE A 88 -6.48 19.98 -5.16
CA PHE A 88 -7.78 20.21 -5.81
C PHE A 88 -8.91 19.76 -4.88
N GLY A 89 -10.04 20.47 -4.89
CA GLY A 89 -11.26 20.06 -4.19
C GLY A 89 -11.17 20.13 -2.66
N TRP A 90 -11.63 19.07 -2.01
CA TRP A 90 -11.89 19.01 -0.58
C TRP A 90 -11.22 17.80 0.06
N SER A 91 -10.58 18.01 1.21
CA SER A 91 -10.13 16.90 2.07
C SER A 91 -11.29 16.31 2.87
N ASP A 92 -12.35 17.11 3.09
CA ASP A 92 -13.57 16.74 3.81
C ASP A 92 -14.70 17.67 3.34
N LYS A 93 -15.67 17.12 2.58
CA LYS A 93 -16.76 17.92 1.99
C LYS A 93 -17.77 18.33 3.06
N GLU A 94 -18.06 17.42 3.98
CA GLU A 94 -19.05 17.58 5.04
C GLU A 94 -18.62 18.66 6.04
N ALA A 95 -17.34 18.68 6.40
CA ALA A 95 -16.75 19.72 7.24
C ALA A 95 -16.33 20.98 6.46
N GLY A 96 -16.54 21.03 5.14
CA GLY A 96 -16.15 22.16 4.29
C GLY A 96 -14.63 22.43 4.26
N ARG A 97 -13.79 21.41 4.49
CA ARG A 97 -12.32 21.57 4.52
C ARG A 97 -11.71 21.36 3.15
N ARG A 98 -10.95 22.36 2.70
CA ARG A 98 -10.24 22.35 1.42
C ARG A 98 -9.05 21.41 1.45
N MET A 99 -8.79 20.77 0.32
CA MET A 99 -7.59 19.97 0.12
C MET A 99 -6.35 20.85 0.16
N THR A 100 -5.30 20.38 0.82
CA THR A 100 -3.97 21.00 0.86
C THR A 100 -2.91 19.99 0.46
N THR A 101 -1.74 20.43 0.03
CA THR A 101 -0.66 19.53 -0.42
C THR A 101 -0.06 18.71 0.73
N ASP A 102 -0.25 19.14 1.97
CA ASP A 102 0.14 18.48 3.21
C ASP A 102 -1.00 17.70 3.90
N THR A 103 -2.14 17.53 3.23
CA THR A 103 -3.24 16.71 3.74
C THR A 103 -2.78 15.27 3.98
N ILE A 104 -3.11 14.71 5.16
CA ILE A 104 -2.78 13.33 5.52
C ILE A 104 -3.78 12.38 4.87
N PHE A 105 -3.28 11.38 4.14
CA PHE A 105 -4.08 10.34 3.50
C PHE A 105 -3.85 8.97 4.12
N ARG A 106 -4.90 8.14 4.15
CA ARG A 106 -4.75 6.69 4.35
C ARG A 106 -4.25 6.06 3.06
N ILE A 107 -2.97 5.65 3.04
CA ILE A 107 -2.29 5.15 1.83
C ILE A 107 -2.54 3.68 1.48
N ALA A 108 -3.23 2.94 2.35
CA ALA A 108 -3.63 1.55 2.16
C ALA A 108 -2.48 0.68 1.61
N SER A 109 -2.68 -0.04 0.51
CA SER A 109 -1.68 -0.96 -0.04
C SER A 109 -0.35 -0.32 -0.47
N GLN A 110 -0.25 1.00 -0.58
CA GLN A 110 1.04 1.65 -0.82
C GLN A 110 2.01 1.46 0.34
N THR A 111 1.52 1.15 1.55
CA THR A 111 2.34 0.72 2.69
C THR A 111 3.24 -0.46 2.34
N LYS A 112 2.82 -1.37 1.43
CA LYS A 112 3.63 -2.52 1.00
C LYS A 112 5.00 -2.12 0.45
N ALA A 113 5.10 -1.01 -0.28
CA ALA A 113 6.40 -0.54 -0.79
C ALA A 113 7.36 -0.18 0.35
N ILE A 114 6.84 0.41 1.44
CA ILE A 114 7.61 0.74 2.65
C ILE A 114 8.01 -0.54 3.39
N THR A 115 7.06 -1.47 3.59
CA THR A 115 7.33 -2.76 4.24
C THR A 115 8.36 -3.58 3.46
N SER A 116 8.26 -3.65 2.13
CA SER A 116 9.24 -4.32 1.27
C SER A 116 10.63 -3.71 1.39
N ALA A 117 10.74 -2.38 1.42
CA ALA A 117 12.02 -1.71 1.63
C ALA A 117 12.64 -2.07 2.99
N ALA A 118 11.84 -2.08 4.06
CA ALA A 118 12.31 -2.50 5.38
C ALA A 118 12.79 -3.96 5.41
N ILE A 119 12.04 -4.87 4.78
CA ILE A 119 12.44 -6.28 4.66
C ILE A 119 13.75 -6.41 3.87
N LEU A 120 13.89 -5.69 2.76
CA LEU A 120 15.12 -5.72 1.95
C LEU A 120 16.32 -5.11 2.69
N SER A 121 16.14 -4.08 3.52
CA SER A 121 17.20 -3.61 4.43
C SER A 121 17.67 -4.70 5.38
N LEU A 122 16.75 -5.47 5.97
CA LEU A 122 17.12 -6.60 6.85
C LEU A 122 17.85 -7.71 6.08
N VAL A 123 17.52 -7.92 4.80
CA VAL A 123 18.25 -8.84 3.91
C VAL A 123 19.67 -8.35 3.65
N GLU A 124 19.86 -7.06 3.35
CA GLU A 124 21.19 -6.45 3.13
C GLU A 124 22.05 -6.51 4.39
N GLU A 125 21.45 -6.36 5.57
CA GLU A 125 22.11 -6.52 6.87
C GLU A 125 22.39 -7.98 7.26
N GLY A 126 21.97 -8.95 6.44
CA GLY A 126 22.15 -10.39 6.72
C GLY A 126 21.32 -10.92 7.88
N LYS A 127 20.30 -10.17 8.33
CA LYS A 127 19.43 -10.55 9.46
C LYS A 127 18.36 -11.56 9.07
N ILE A 128 17.91 -11.52 7.81
CA ILE A 128 16.97 -12.49 7.23
C ILE A 128 17.43 -12.89 5.82
N GLY A 129 17.11 -14.11 5.41
CA GLY A 129 17.41 -14.60 4.07
C GLY A 129 16.23 -14.42 3.12
N ILE A 130 16.44 -13.84 1.93
CA ILE A 130 15.34 -13.61 0.96
C ILE A 130 14.65 -14.92 0.52
N ASN A 131 15.36 -16.05 0.51
CA ASN A 131 14.80 -17.36 0.14
C ASN A 131 14.54 -18.25 1.36
N GLU A 132 14.67 -17.73 2.59
CA GLU A 132 14.44 -18.56 3.76
C GLU A 132 12.94 -18.79 4.01
N PRO A 133 12.56 -19.91 4.65
CA PRO A 133 11.17 -20.18 4.98
C PRO A 133 10.59 -19.15 5.96
N VAL A 134 9.37 -18.69 5.70
CA VAL A 134 8.60 -17.82 6.61
C VAL A 134 8.44 -18.48 7.99
N SER A 135 8.38 -19.81 8.04
CA SER A 135 8.24 -20.60 9.26
C SER A 135 9.38 -20.43 10.28
N ARG A 136 10.53 -19.87 9.89
CA ARG A 136 11.57 -19.46 10.84
C ARG A 136 11.16 -18.30 11.75
N HIS A 137 10.27 -17.45 11.26
CA HIS A 137 9.81 -16.24 11.92
C HIS A 137 8.37 -16.38 12.43
N ILE A 138 7.54 -17.13 11.70
CA ILE A 138 6.15 -17.43 12.07
C ILE A 138 5.92 -18.95 11.98
N PRO A 139 6.21 -19.72 13.06
CA PRO A 139 6.22 -21.19 13.03
C PRO A 139 4.95 -21.85 12.48
N ALA A 140 3.79 -21.21 12.62
CA ALA A 140 2.52 -21.70 12.09
C ALA A 140 2.54 -21.94 10.56
N TYR A 141 3.41 -21.24 9.81
CA TYR A 141 3.60 -21.44 8.38
C TYR A 141 4.37 -22.73 8.01
N ALA A 142 4.86 -23.51 8.98
CA ALA A 142 5.50 -24.80 8.70
C ALA A 142 4.52 -25.84 8.14
N HIS A 143 3.22 -25.67 8.41
CA HIS A 143 2.15 -26.59 8.01
C HIS A 143 1.13 -25.92 7.07
N THR A 144 1.61 -25.03 6.20
CA THR A 144 0.75 -24.34 5.22
C THR A 144 -0.01 -25.35 4.34
N THR A 145 -1.29 -25.05 4.12
CA THR A 145 -2.16 -25.81 3.23
C THR A 145 -2.68 -24.93 2.09
N VAL A 146 -3.20 -25.55 1.03
CA VAL A 146 -3.68 -24.91 -0.19
C VAL A 146 -5.03 -25.51 -0.57
N ALA A 147 -5.97 -24.67 -1.00
CA ALA A 147 -7.22 -25.09 -1.62
C ALA A 147 -6.93 -25.42 -3.09
N ALA A 148 -6.95 -26.71 -3.44
CA ALA A 148 -6.71 -27.20 -4.79
C ALA A 148 -8.00 -27.82 -5.35
N ARG A 149 -8.35 -27.48 -6.59
CA ARG A 149 -9.44 -28.17 -7.30
C ARG A 149 -8.92 -29.42 -7.99
N ASN A 150 -9.55 -30.55 -7.71
CA ASN A 150 -9.33 -31.81 -8.41
C ASN A 150 -10.70 -32.38 -8.82
N GLU A 151 -10.88 -32.69 -10.10
CA GLU A 151 -12.14 -33.25 -10.65
C GLU A 151 -13.41 -32.45 -10.29
N GLY A 152 -13.28 -31.12 -10.16
CA GLY A 152 -14.40 -30.23 -9.82
C GLY A 152 -14.67 -30.07 -8.31
N GLU A 153 -14.01 -30.86 -7.46
CA GLU A 153 -14.08 -30.77 -6.01
C GLU A 153 -12.90 -29.96 -5.45
N MET A 154 -13.16 -29.08 -4.47
CA MET A 154 -12.10 -28.39 -3.74
C MET A 154 -11.60 -29.29 -2.60
N LYS A 155 -10.28 -29.50 -2.55
CA LYS A 155 -9.60 -30.24 -1.48
C LYS A 155 -8.51 -29.39 -0.86
N VAL A 156 -8.38 -29.47 0.46
CA VAL A 156 -7.26 -28.87 1.19
C VAL A 156 -6.09 -29.84 1.14
N VAL A 157 -4.98 -29.42 0.55
CA VAL A 157 -3.74 -30.22 0.41
C VAL A 157 -2.56 -29.49 1.05
N PRO A 158 -1.51 -30.20 1.51
CA PRO A 158 -0.28 -29.55 1.97
C PRO A 158 0.38 -28.71 0.88
N ALA A 159 1.07 -27.65 1.28
CA ALA A 159 1.96 -26.93 0.38
C ALA A 159 3.10 -27.85 -0.09
N LYS A 160 3.43 -27.85 -1.39
CA LYS A 160 4.49 -28.69 -1.99
C LYS A 160 5.89 -28.29 -1.52
N ARG A 161 6.05 -27.04 -1.08
CA ARG A 161 7.28 -26.49 -0.51
C ARG A 161 6.94 -25.40 0.52
N PRO A 162 7.87 -25.03 1.41
CA PRO A 162 7.67 -23.90 2.31
C PRO A 162 7.46 -22.58 1.56
N VAL A 163 6.64 -21.70 2.15
CA VAL A 163 6.56 -20.29 1.74
C VAL A 163 7.86 -19.60 2.12
N THR A 164 8.45 -18.84 1.21
CA THR A 164 9.68 -18.06 1.46
C THR A 164 9.38 -16.57 1.62
N ILE A 165 10.33 -15.81 2.18
CA ILE A 165 10.24 -14.34 2.23
C ILE A 165 10.04 -13.74 0.83
N ARG A 166 10.76 -14.26 -0.17
CA ARG A 166 10.60 -13.87 -1.58
C ARG A 166 9.14 -14.02 -2.02
N ASP A 167 8.51 -15.14 -1.71
CA ASP A 167 7.12 -15.40 -2.12
C ASP A 167 6.14 -14.37 -1.55
N LEU A 168 6.37 -13.89 -0.32
CA LEU A 168 5.57 -12.82 0.27
C LEU A 168 5.77 -11.51 -0.50
N LEU A 169 7.02 -11.12 -0.76
CA LEU A 169 7.33 -9.85 -1.45
C LEU A 169 6.88 -9.84 -2.92
N THR A 170 6.83 -11.00 -3.56
CA THR A 170 6.43 -11.13 -4.97
C THR A 170 4.97 -11.55 -5.16
N HIS A 171 4.19 -11.64 -4.08
CA HIS A 171 2.79 -12.11 -4.12
C HIS A 171 2.65 -13.50 -4.75
N THR A 172 3.61 -14.39 -4.55
CA THR A 172 3.60 -15.76 -5.05
C THR A 172 3.45 -16.80 -3.94
N ALA A 173 3.13 -16.40 -2.71
CA ALA A 173 2.91 -17.33 -1.61
C ALA A 173 1.55 -18.05 -1.66
N GLY A 174 0.63 -17.62 -2.54
CA GLY A 174 -0.74 -18.11 -2.61
C GLY A 174 -1.70 -17.47 -1.61
N ILE A 175 -1.23 -16.58 -0.75
CA ILE A 175 -2.06 -15.90 0.27
C ILE A 175 -2.98 -14.91 -0.44
N SER A 176 -4.29 -15.10 -0.32
CA SER A 176 -5.29 -14.20 -0.89
C SER A 176 -5.94 -13.32 0.19
N TYR A 177 -6.81 -12.40 -0.22
CA TYR A 177 -7.71 -11.68 0.70
C TYR A 177 -8.96 -12.50 1.08
N GLY A 178 -9.01 -13.80 0.80
CA GLY A 178 -10.20 -14.62 1.07
C GLY A 178 -11.40 -14.26 0.20
N THR A 179 -11.17 -13.78 -1.03
CA THR A 179 -12.25 -13.38 -1.96
C THR A 179 -12.66 -14.48 -2.93
N GLY A 180 -11.82 -15.51 -3.10
CA GLY A 180 -12.11 -16.62 -3.99
C GLY A 180 -13.17 -17.57 -3.41
N PRO A 181 -14.07 -18.13 -4.24
CA PRO A 181 -15.17 -18.98 -3.77
C PRO A 181 -14.70 -20.21 -2.99
N ASP A 182 -13.49 -20.70 -3.28
CA ASP A 182 -12.91 -21.89 -2.66
C ASP A 182 -12.41 -21.65 -1.23
N VAL A 183 -12.19 -20.39 -0.83
CA VAL A 183 -11.60 -20.04 0.48
C VAL A 183 -12.43 -19.02 1.27
N ALA A 184 -13.35 -18.29 0.63
CA ALA A 184 -14.05 -17.17 1.24
C ALA A 184 -14.76 -17.51 2.56
N ALA A 185 -15.56 -18.58 2.57
CA ALA A 185 -16.29 -19.00 3.78
C ALA A 185 -15.35 -19.42 4.92
N LEU A 186 -14.20 -20.02 4.59
CA LEU A 186 -13.20 -20.41 5.60
C LEU A 186 -12.53 -19.18 6.21
N TYR A 187 -12.19 -18.19 5.38
CA TYR A 187 -11.59 -16.93 5.82
C TYR A 187 -12.58 -16.14 6.68
N GLU A 188 -13.83 -16.03 6.22
CA GLU A 188 -14.91 -15.35 6.96
C GLU A 188 -15.11 -15.97 8.34
N ALA A 189 -15.16 -17.29 8.44
CA ALA A 189 -15.29 -18.01 9.72
C ALA A 189 -14.11 -17.76 10.68
N LYS A 190 -12.98 -17.24 10.19
CA LYS A 190 -11.82 -16.82 11.00
C LYS A 190 -11.73 -15.30 11.16
N GLY A 191 -12.77 -14.56 10.79
CA GLY A 191 -12.79 -13.10 10.87
C GLY A 191 -11.87 -12.42 9.84
N LEU A 192 -11.55 -13.11 8.74
CA LEU A 192 -10.67 -12.62 7.67
C LEU A 192 -11.44 -12.49 6.35
N GLY A 193 -10.90 -11.68 5.45
CA GLY A 193 -11.53 -11.35 4.18
C GLY A 193 -12.66 -10.33 4.26
N PRO A 194 -13.21 -9.90 3.11
CA PRO A 194 -14.16 -8.80 3.04
C PRO A 194 -15.51 -9.09 3.72
N ALA A 195 -15.94 -10.35 3.75
CA ALA A 195 -17.21 -10.73 4.37
C ALA A 195 -17.17 -10.58 5.90
N ALA A 196 -15.98 -10.66 6.51
CA ALA A 196 -15.79 -10.49 7.94
C ALA A 196 -15.74 -9.02 8.41
N GLY A 197 -15.95 -8.04 7.53
CA GLY A 197 -15.95 -6.60 7.86
C GLY A 197 -14.88 -5.81 7.11
N PHE A 198 -14.13 -4.94 7.82
CA PHE A 198 -12.99 -4.21 7.22
C PHE A 198 -11.76 -5.09 7.06
N GLY A 199 -11.99 -6.38 6.78
CA GLY A 199 -11.00 -7.45 6.79
C GLY A 199 -9.85 -7.26 5.81
N TRP A 200 -9.95 -6.34 4.84
CA TRP A 200 -8.84 -5.96 3.95
C TRP A 200 -7.59 -5.47 4.70
N PHE A 201 -7.74 -4.88 5.89
CA PHE A 201 -6.66 -4.12 6.53
C PHE A 201 -6.45 -4.44 8.01
N THR A 202 -7.13 -5.44 8.56
CA THR A 202 -7.12 -5.78 10.00
C THR A 202 -7.45 -4.60 10.94
N ALA A 203 -7.92 -3.48 10.39
CA ALA A 203 -8.08 -2.21 11.10
C ALA A 203 -9.29 -2.23 12.05
N ASP A 204 -10.14 -3.24 11.91
CA ASP A 204 -11.27 -3.52 12.78
C ASP A 204 -10.92 -4.46 13.93
N LYS A 205 -9.68 -4.95 14.01
CA LYS A 205 -9.26 -5.93 15.02
C LYS A 205 -8.54 -5.24 16.17
N ASN A 206 -8.93 -5.62 17.38
CA ASN A 206 -8.27 -5.20 18.61
C ASN A 206 -7.37 -6.33 19.14
N GLU A 207 -6.40 -6.75 18.33
CA GLU A 207 -5.46 -7.83 18.65
C GLU A 207 -4.07 -7.54 18.06
N PRO A 208 -3.00 -8.15 18.60
CA PRO A 208 -1.69 -8.12 17.97
C PRO A 208 -1.73 -8.69 16.56
N ILE A 209 -1.01 -8.06 15.62
CA ILE A 209 -0.94 -8.54 14.23
C ILE A 209 -0.42 -9.99 14.12
N CYS A 210 0.43 -10.40 15.06
CA CYS A 210 0.94 -11.77 15.15
C CYS A 210 -0.19 -12.79 15.28
N ASP A 211 -1.19 -12.52 16.12
CA ASP A 211 -2.33 -13.42 16.34
C ASP A 211 -3.17 -13.58 15.06
N THR A 212 -3.34 -12.49 14.31
CA THR A 212 -3.98 -12.53 12.99
C THR A 212 -3.17 -13.38 12.00
N MET A 213 -1.85 -13.24 11.98
CA MET A 213 -0.99 -14.00 11.04
C MET A 213 -0.92 -15.49 11.39
N GLU A 214 -0.91 -15.84 12.69
CA GLU A 214 -1.02 -17.23 13.13
C GLU A 214 -2.37 -17.83 12.73
N ARG A 215 -3.46 -17.07 12.88
CA ARG A 215 -4.79 -17.51 12.42
C ARG A 215 -4.84 -17.69 10.91
N LEU A 216 -4.25 -16.77 10.15
CA LEU A 216 -4.17 -16.87 8.69
C LEU A 216 -3.43 -18.15 8.25
N ALA A 217 -2.37 -18.56 8.96
CA ALA A 217 -1.62 -19.78 8.66
C ALA A 217 -2.46 -21.07 8.80
N THR A 218 -3.57 -21.04 9.56
CA THR A 218 -4.49 -22.18 9.69
C THR A 218 -5.43 -22.36 8.50
N LEU A 219 -5.49 -21.37 7.59
CA LEU A 219 -6.38 -21.37 6.44
C LEU A 219 -5.68 -21.89 5.18
N PRO A 220 -6.41 -22.55 4.27
CA PRO A 220 -5.84 -22.92 2.98
C PRO A 220 -5.56 -21.67 2.14
N PHE A 221 -4.39 -21.62 1.52
CA PHE A 221 -4.02 -20.59 0.56
C PHE A 221 -4.63 -20.90 -0.82
N ALA A 222 -4.76 -19.88 -1.66
CA ALA A 222 -5.45 -20.00 -2.95
C ALA A 222 -4.58 -20.64 -4.05
N SER A 223 -3.27 -20.75 -3.84
CA SER A 223 -2.35 -21.39 -4.78
C SER A 223 -1.13 -21.96 -4.06
N GLN A 224 -0.44 -22.87 -4.71
CA GLN A 224 0.82 -23.41 -4.22
C GLN A 224 1.92 -22.32 -4.25
N PRO A 225 2.82 -22.28 -3.25
CA PRO A 225 3.89 -21.30 -3.22
C PRO A 225 4.76 -21.35 -4.49
N GLY A 226 4.87 -20.23 -5.19
CA GLY A 226 5.64 -20.06 -6.43
C GLY A 226 4.91 -20.42 -7.71
N GLU A 227 3.68 -20.93 -7.66
CA GLU A 227 2.97 -21.40 -8.87
C GLU A 227 2.08 -20.32 -9.50
N ALA A 228 1.60 -19.33 -8.73
CA ALA A 228 0.78 -18.24 -9.26
C ALA A 228 1.00 -16.93 -8.50
N TRP A 229 0.74 -15.81 -9.18
CA TRP A 229 0.62 -14.50 -8.55
C TRP A 229 -0.78 -14.35 -7.94
N VAL A 230 -0.84 -14.07 -6.63
CA VAL A 230 -2.07 -13.91 -5.86
C VAL A 230 -1.98 -12.65 -5.01
N TYR A 231 -2.82 -11.66 -5.30
CA TYR A 231 -2.94 -10.48 -4.45
C TYR A 231 -3.70 -10.80 -3.15
N GLY A 232 -3.19 -10.32 -2.02
CA GLY A 232 -3.67 -10.73 -0.71
C GLY A 232 -2.93 -10.05 0.43
N TYR A 233 -3.02 -10.66 1.61
CA TYR A 233 -2.28 -10.27 2.82
C TYR A 233 -0.76 -10.47 2.74
N ASN A 234 -0.21 -10.76 1.55
CA ASN A 234 1.23 -10.79 1.36
C ASN A 234 1.82 -9.39 1.59
N THR A 235 3.06 -9.36 2.11
CA THR A 235 3.86 -8.16 2.46
C THR A 235 3.45 -7.46 3.74
#